data_AF-A0A7G6Y7Z9-F1
#
_entry.id   AF-A0A7G6Y7Z9-F1
#
_cell.length_a   1.000
_cell.length_b   1.000
_cell.length_c   1.000
_cell.angle_alpha   90.00
_cell.angle_beta   90.00
_cell.angle_gamma   90.00
#
_symmetry.space_group_name_H-M   'P 1'
#
loop_
_entity.id
_entity.type
_entity.pdbx_description
1 polymer ?
#
loop_
_entity_poly.entity_id
_entity_poly.type
_entity_poly.pdbx_seq_one_letter_code
_entity_poly.pdbx_strand_id
1 'polypeptide(L)'
;MVLQDDVATAGDFEERVLKLVAARPKDAISLFVEWGSRTATAARLAAATDADWTAVVDDYVPTVGLVVPADVARGLDEFAASRSTTDVPDDVVLFEYLRSAGIETIAPVDGPLQHDSEDSLVGNSIMGIRRAVRFTDRLDRPVGGFVFRPTVVPYYDWWDQQAALFVPDSASADGWRRLRSEPAFALLEISRDVADRTFEDWSRALVDRDELSDTVSAIIQRELWRTAYLIGVALGGLSPVPRALESVRVGEALRTLGPGGLRRIVPVHRLDAVTSLLQPLVAAGTHAGLEAGMARLEPAQR
;
A
#
# COMPACT_ATOMS: atom_id res chain seq x y z
N MET A 1 -11.86 6.89 19.39
CA MET A 1 -11.76 5.90 18.31
C MET A 1 -13.08 5.90 17.57
N VAL A 2 -13.03 5.85 16.24
CA VAL A 2 -14.18 5.55 15.39
C VAL A 2 -13.93 4.20 14.71
N LEU A 3 -15.01 3.45 14.48
CA LEU A 3 -14.99 2.14 13.84
C LEU A 3 -16.25 2.04 12.98
N GLN A 4 -16.09 1.70 11.71
CA GLN A 4 -17.22 1.43 10.82
C GLN A 4 -17.87 0.08 11.18
N ASP A 5 -19.14 -0.08 10.83
CA ASP A 5 -19.96 -1.23 11.20
C ASP A 5 -19.78 -2.44 10.26
N ASP A 6 -19.15 -2.24 9.10
CA ASP A 6 -18.94 -3.26 8.06
C ASP A 6 -17.54 -3.89 8.08
N VAL A 7 -16.90 -3.92 9.25
CA VAL A 7 -15.53 -4.45 9.44
C VAL A 7 -15.51 -5.71 10.29
N ALA A 8 -14.58 -6.61 9.95
CA ALA A 8 -14.17 -7.71 10.82
C ALA A 8 -12.97 -7.30 11.67
N THR A 9 -12.98 -7.66 12.95
CA THR A 9 -11.93 -7.36 13.91
C THR A 9 -11.10 -8.61 14.24
N ALA A 10 -9.81 -8.42 14.51
CA ALA A 10 -8.93 -9.45 15.06
C ALA A 10 -9.44 -10.03 16.39
N GLY A 11 -9.15 -11.30 16.67
CA GLY A 11 -9.53 -11.95 17.93
C GLY A 11 -8.95 -11.31 19.20
N ASP A 12 -7.88 -10.51 19.09
CA ASP A 12 -7.27 -9.72 20.18
C ASP A 12 -7.49 -8.20 20.04
N PHE A 13 -8.52 -7.76 19.30
CA PHE A 13 -8.73 -6.37 18.89
C PHE A 13 -8.59 -5.33 20.01
N GLU A 14 -9.31 -5.49 21.12
CA GLU A 14 -9.30 -4.52 22.22
C GLU A 14 -7.90 -4.37 22.84
N GLU A 15 -7.28 -5.49 23.21
CA GLU A 15 -5.92 -5.51 23.76
C GLU A 15 -4.92 -4.91 22.78
N ARG A 16 -5.08 -5.21 21.48
CA ARG A 16 -4.18 -4.71 20.44
C ARG A 16 -4.32 -3.21 20.25
N VAL A 17 -5.54 -2.66 20.20
CA VAL A 17 -5.76 -1.21 20.09
C VAL A 17 -5.13 -0.47 21.27
N LEU A 18 -5.29 -0.98 22.50
CA LEU A 18 -4.66 -0.38 23.67
C LEU A 18 -3.12 -0.37 23.56
N LYS A 19 -2.51 -1.46 23.09
CA LYS A 19 -1.06 -1.52 22.83
C LYS A 19 -0.61 -0.55 21.74
N LEU A 20 -1.37 -0.45 20.64
CA LEU A 20 -1.08 0.48 19.54
C LEU A 20 -1.11 1.94 20.02
N VAL A 21 -2.14 2.32 20.78
CA VAL A 21 -2.28 3.67 21.36
C VAL A 21 -1.16 3.96 22.36
N ALA A 22 -0.82 3.01 23.22
CA ALA A 22 0.28 3.17 24.18
C ALA A 22 1.64 3.38 23.49
N ALA A 23 1.87 2.71 22.36
CA ALA A 23 3.10 2.85 21.59
C ALA A 23 3.19 4.18 20.81
N ARG A 24 2.05 4.77 20.44
CA ARG A 24 1.95 5.97 19.58
C ARG A 24 0.88 6.96 20.08
N PRO A 25 1.01 7.50 21.32
CA PRO A 25 -0.06 8.27 21.96
C PRO A 25 -0.30 9.67 21.36
N LYS A 26 0.59 10.13 20.49
CA LYS A 26 0.55 11.46 19.85
C LYS A 26 0.16 11.42 18.38
N ASP A 27 0.14 10.23 17.78
CA ASP A 27 -0.11 10.05 16.36
C ASP A 27 -1.59 9.68 16.13
N ALA A 28 -2.13 9.99 14.97
CA ALA A 28 -3.37 9.38 14.51
C ALA A 28 -3.07 7.98 13.97
N ILE A 29 -3.83 6.98 14.39
CA ILE A 29 -3.60 5.57 14.04
C ILE A 29 -4.76 5.08 13.18
N SER A 30 -4.52 4.91 11.88
CA SER A 30 -5.41 4.16 11.01
C SER A 30 -5.23 2.67 11.30
N LEU A 31 -6.29 1.99 11.71
CA LEU A 31 -6.30 0.57 12.04
C LEU A 31 -6.48 -0.31 10.80
N PHE A 32 -6.60 0.29 9.62
CA PHE A 32 -6.87 -0.36 8.36
C PHE A 32 -6.06 0.28 7.23
N VAL A 33 -5.54 -0.54 6.33
CA VAL A 33 -4.85 -0.10 5.11
C VAL A 33 -5.42 -0.89 3.94
N GLU A 34 -6.14 -0.20 3.05
CA GLU A 34 -6.77 -0.78 1.87
C GLU A 34 -5.71 -1.32 0.90
N TRP A 35 -5.79 -2.60 0.53
CA TRP A 35 -4.79 -3.33 -0.24
C TRP A 35 -4.37 -2.70 -1.59
N GLY A 36 -5.19 -1.83 -2.19
CA GLY A 36 -4.85 -1.16 -3.42
C GLY A 36 -4.62 0.34 -3.26
N SER A 37 -4.40 0.85 -2.05
CA SER A 37 -4.07 2.27 -1.81
C SER A 37 -2.57 2.52 -1.94
N ARG A 38 -2.15 3.79 -1.93
CA ARG A 38 -0.72 4.15 -1.89
C ARG A 38 -0.10 3.70 -0.57
N THR A 39 -0.84 3.84 0.53
CA THR A 39 -0.41 3.35 1.85
C THR A 39 -0.22 1.84 1.87
N ALA A 40 -0.93 1.05 1.06
CA ALA A 40 -0.63 -0.38 0.95
C ALA A 40 0.77 -0.66 0.38
N THR A 41 1.27 0.11 -0.57
CA THR A 41 2.68 -0.03 -0.98
C THR A 41 3.62 0.40 0.15
N ALA A 42 3.33 1.49 0.85
CA ALA A 42 4.11 1.90 2.01
C ALA A 42 4.15 0.79 3.08
N ALA A 43 3.04 0.06 3.29
CA ALA A 43 2.97 -1.09 4.18
C ALA A 43 3.76 -2.30 3.67
N ARG A 44 3.76 -2.57 2.35
CA ARG A 44 4.60 -3.63 1.74
C ARG A 44 6.08 -3.35 1.90
N LEU A 45 6.50 -2.11 1.69
CA LEU A 45 7.87 -1.68 1.93
C LEU A 45 8.21 -1.80 3.43
N ALA A 46 7.34 -1.31 4.30
CA ALA A 46 7.50 -1.43 5.75
C ALA A 46 7.59 -2.88 6.22
N ALA A 47 6.80 -3.81 5.66
CA ALA A 47 6.83 -5.23 5.98
C ALA A 47 8.17 -5.90 5.63
N ALA A 48 8.84 -5.42 4.58
CA ALA A 48 10.19 -5.85 4.21
C ALA A 48 11.28 -5.23 5.09
N THR A 49 10.92 -4.27 5.92
CA THR A 49 11.79 -3.74 6.98
C THR A 49 11.34 -4.27 8.34
N ASP A 50 12.15 -4.08 9.37
CA ASP A 50 11.74 -4.37 10.76
C ASP A 50 10.75 -3.34 11.34
N ALA A 51 10.16 -2.48 10.49
CA ALA A 51 9.16 -1.50 10.90
C ALA A 51 7.87 -2.18 11.39
N ASP A 52 7.29 -1.63 12.46
CA ASP A 52 5.95 -2.03 12.93
C ASP A 52 4.86 -1.12 12.34
N TRP A 53 5.26 0.03 11.81
CA TRP A 53 4.36 1.08 11.36
C TRP A 53 4.76 1.56 9.97
N THR A 54 3.78 2.06 9.24
CA THR A 54 4.00 2.81 8.01
C THR A 54 3.26 4.15 8.08
N ALA A 55 3.82 5.19 7.46
CA ALA A 55 3.10 6.45 7.30
C ALA A 55 1.95 6.28 6.32
N VAL A 56 0.82 6.96 6.57
CA VAL A 56 -0.26 7.09 5.59
C VAL A 56 0.19 8.09 4.54
N VAL A 57 0.17 7.66 3.27
CA VAL A 57 0.67 8.41 2.10
C VAL A 57 -0.39 8.59 1.02
N ASP A 58 -1.64 8.28 1.36
CA ASP A 58 -2.81 8.61 0.56
C ASP A 58 -3.15 10.11 0.71
N ASP A 59 -4.03 10.61 -0.15
CA ASP A 59 -4.61 11.96 -0.17
C ASP A 59 -5.81 12.10 0.78
N TYR A 60 -6.03 11.07 1.60
CA TYR A 60 -7.10 10.96 2.57
C TYR A 60 -6.61 10.14 3.77
N VAL A 61 -7.35 10.20 4.88
CA VAL A 61 -7.12 9.34 6.05
C VAL A 61 -8.12 8.20 6.04
N PRO A 62 -7.70 6.92 6.00
CA PRO A 62 -8.65 5.82 6.09
C PRO A 62 -9.41 5.86 7.43
N THR A 63 -10.74 6.03 7.37
CA THR A 63 -11.62 6.16 8.55
C THR A 63 -12.35 4.89 8.94
N VAL A 64 -12.07 3.77 8.25
CA VAL A 64 -12.63 2.42 8.52
C VAL A 64 -12.46 2.02 9.99
N GLY A 65 -11.28 2.32 10.56
CA GLY A 65 -11.07 2.37 11.99
C GLY A 65 -9.93 3.33 12.29
N LEU A 66 -10.19 4.33 13.12
CA LEU A 66 -9.25 5.42 13.37
C LEU A 66 -9.21 5.79 14.84
N VAL A 67 -7.99 5.91 15.37
CA VAL A 67 -7.73 6.49 16.69
C VAL A 67 -7.05 7.84 16.51
N VAL A 68 -7.57 8.87 17.19
CA VAL A 68 -7.00 10.22 17.21
C VAL A 68 -6.82 10.62 18.68
N PRO A 69 -5.73 11.33 19.05
CA PRO A 69 -5.59 11.91 20.38
C PRO A 69 -6.82 12.76 20.76
N ALA A 70 -7.31 12.61 21.99
CA ALA A 70 -8.60 13.18 22.37
C ALA A 70 -8.60 14.73 22.39
N ASP A 71 -7.46 15.34 22.71
CA ASP A 71 -7.24 16.79 22.63
C ASP A 71 -7.31 17.29 21.18
N VAL A 72 -6.72 16.55 20.25
CA VAL A 72 -6.81 16.83 18.80
C VAL A 72 -8.25 16.64 18.32
N ALA A 73 -8.90 15.50 18.62
CA ALA A 73 -10.24 15.21 18.09
C ALA A 73 -11.29 16.28 18.43
N ARG A 74 -11.16 16.98 19.57
CA ARG A 74 -12.08 18.06 19.98
C ARG A 74 -12.03 19.30 19.08
N GLY A 75 -10.94 19.52 18.34
CA GLY A 75 -10.81 20.65 17.42
C GLY A 75 -11.38 20.40 16.03
N LEU A 76 -11.80 19.17 15.72
CA LEU A 76 -12.26 18.80 14.38
C LEU A 76 -13.54 19.53 13.99
N ASP A 77 -14.51 19.68 14.90
CA ASP A 77 -15.81 20.29 14.59
C ASP A 77 -15.66 21.74 14.11
N GLU A 78 -14.80 22.53 14.77
CA GLU A 78 -14.52 23.92 14.41
C GLU A 78 -13.82 24.00 13.05
N PHE A 79 -12.85 23.13 12.79
CA PHE A 79 -12.15 23.07 11.52
C PHE A 79 -13.11 22.69 10.38
N ALA A 80 -13.90 21.62 10.58
CA ALA A 80 -14.85 21.10 9.62
C ALA A 80 -15.93 22.14 9.29
N ALA A 81 -16.44 22.89 10.26
CA ALA A 81 -17.43 23.95 10.01
C ALA A 81 -16.90 25.05 9.07
N SER A 82 -15.59 25.30 9.06
CA SER A 82 -14.97 26.33 8.22
C SER A 82 -14.53 25.86 6.82
N ARG A 83 -14.47 24.53 6.59
CA ARG A 83 -13.88 23.92 5.38
C ARG A 83 -14.77 22.91 4.68
N SER A 84 -15.75 22.33 5.38
CA SER A 84 -16.62 21.32 4.80
C SER A 84 -17.57 21.98 3.81
N THR A 85 -17.54 21.46 2.58
CA THR A 85 -18.60 21.69 1.60
C THR A 85 -19.26 20.34 1.31
N THR A 86 -20.48 20.35 0.80
CA THR A 86 -21.21 19.10 0.48
C THR A 86 -20.48 18.20 -0.50
N ASP A 87 -19.52 18.74 -1.26
CA ASP A 87 -18.81 18.03 -2.33
C ASP A 87 -17.45 17.46 -1.87
N VAL A 88 -16.99 17.77 -0.65
CA VAL A 88 -15.70 17.29 -0.14
C VAL A 88 -15.92 16.13 0.82
N PRO A 89 -15.34 14.94 0.57
CA PRO A 89 -15.38 13.82 1.49
C PRO A 89 -14.83 14.16 2.89
N ASP A 90 -15.42 13.55 3.92
CA ASP A 90 -15.08 13.79 5.33
C ASP A 90 -13.65 13.34 5.67
N ASP A 91 -13.19 12.23 5.07
CA ASP A 91 -11.82 11.71 5.19
C ASP A 91 -10.75 12.64 4.62
N VAL A 92 -11.08 13.43 3.58
CA VAL A 92 -10.23 14.49 3.03
C VAL A 92 -10.18 15.70 3.97
N VAL A 93 -11.33 16.13 4.51
CA VAL A 93 -11.37 17.23 5.50
C VAL A 93 -10.57 16.85 6.75
N LEU A 94 -10.73 15.61 7.21
CA LEU A 94 -9.98 15.08 8.35
C LEU A 94 -8.47 14.99 8.06
N PHE A 95 -8.08 14.58 6.86
CA PHE A 95 -6.68 14.59 6.44
C PHE A 95 -6.07 16.00 6.51
N GLU A 96 -6.75 17.00 5.96
CA GLU A 96 -6.32 18.40 6.04
C GLU A 96 -6.23 18.88 7.50
N TYR A 97 -7.21 18.51 8.33
CA TYR A 97 -7.24 18.86 9.74
C TYR A 97 -6.03 18.32 10.49
N LEU A 98 -5.79 17.00 10.42
CA LEU A 98 -4.69 16.35 11.14
C LEU A 98 -3.34 16.91 10.70
N ARG A 99 -3.17 17.17 9.40
CA ARG A 99 -1.97 17.83 8.87
C ARG A 99 -1.81 19.25 9.40
N SER A 100 -2.89 20.03 9.47
CA SER A 100 -2.85 21.40 10.03
C SER A 100 -2.52 21.43 11.52
N ALA A 101 -2.94 20.39 12.25
CA ALA A 101 -2.65 20.19 13.67
C ALA A 101 -1.25 19.60 13.93
N GLY A 102 -0.47 19.30 12.88
CA GLY A 102 0.85 18.69 12.99
C GLY A 102 0.82 17.23 13.45
N ILE A 103 -0.31 16.55 13.27
CA ILE A 103 -0.52 15.16 13.68
C ILE A 103 -0.24 14.24 12.51
N GLU A 104 0.75 13.37 12.68
CA GLU A 104 1.06 12.34 11.71
C GLU A 104 0.01 11.23 11.76
N THR A 105 -0.45 10.80 10.59
CA THR A 105 -1.28 9.60 10.49
C THR A 105 -0.40 8.42 10.09
N ILE A 106 -0.45 7.37 10.90
CA ILE A 106 0.31 6.13 10.70
C ILE A 106 -0.64 4.93 10.76
N ALA A 107 -0.20 3.80 10.21
CA ALA A 107 -0.91 2.54 10.30
C ALA A 107 0.03 1.42 10.76
N PRO A 108 -0.44 0.47 11.58
CA PRO A 108 0.34 -0.74 11.86
C PRO A 108 0.47 -1.56 10.59
N VAL A 109 1.65 -2.11 10.36
CA VAL A 109 1.88 -3.03 9.23
C VAL A 109 1.04 -4.29 9.39
N ASP A 110 0.92 -4.79 10.62
CA ASP A 110 0.09 -5.93 11.00
C ASP A 110 -1.27 -5.44 11.55
N GLY A 111 -2.22 -5.17 10.64
CA GLY A 111 -3.49 -4.50 10.95
C GLY A 111 -4.52 -5.39 11.67
N PRO A 112 -5.30 -4.84 12.62
CA PRO A 112 -6.34 -5.58 13.33
C PRO A 112 -7.72 -5.57 12.66
N LEU A 113 -7.88 -4.88 11.53
CA LEU A 113 -9.16 -4.77 10.83
C LEU A 113 -9.09 -5.37 9.43
N GLN A 114 -10.21 -5.98 9.03
CA GLN A 114 -10.47 -6.44 7.68
C GLN A 114 -11.79 -5.85 7.20
N HIS A 115 -11.82 -5.42 5.94
CA HIS A 115 -13.02 -4.92 5.28
C HIS A 115 -13.32 -5.86 4.09
N ASP A 116 -14.37 -6.66 4.22
CA ASP A 116 -14.73 -7.72 3.26
C ASP A 116 -16.19 -7.58 2.81
N SER A 117 -16.65 -6.32 2.68
CA SER A 117 -17.98 -5.96 2.19
C SER A 117 -17.91 -5.30 0.82
N GLU A 118 -18.73 -5.78 -0.13
CA GLU A 118 -18.89 -5.17 -1.47
C GLU A 118 -19.87 -3.99 -1.46
N ASP A 119 -20.81 -3.98 -0.51
CA ASP A 119 -21.86 -2.99 -0.43
C ASP A 119 -21.32 -1.68 0.16
N SER A 120 -21.67 -0.56 -0.47
CA SER A 120 -21.29 0.77 0.01
C SER A 120 -22.47 1.72 -0.05
N LEU A 121 -22.81 2.33 1.09
CA LEU A 121 -23.88 3.33 1.21
C LEU A 121 -23.61 4.60 0.40
N VAL A 122 -22.35 4.95 0.20
CA VAL A 122 -21.92 6.17 -0.51
C VAL A 122 -21.55 5.91 -1.98
N GLY A 123 -21.88 4.73 -2.51
CA GLY A 123 -21.65 4.40 -3.93
C GLY A 123 -20.23 3.95 -4.26
N ASN A 124 -19.39 3.67 -3.27
CA ASN A 124 -18.02 3.17 -3.50
C ASN A 124 -17.95 1.71 -3.98
N SER A 125 -19.08 1.05 -4.23
CA SER A 125 -19.11 -0.29 -4.83
C SER A 125 -18.42 -0.34 -6.21
N ILE A 126 -18.31 0.79 -6.91
CA ILE A 126 -17.52 0.91 -8.15
C ILE A 126 -16.00 0.68 -7.94
N MET A 127 -15.53 0.76 -6.70
CA MET A 127 -14.13 0.53 -6.33
C MET A 127 -13.82 -0.96 -6.11
N GLY A 128 -14.83 -1.83 -6.14
CA GLY A 128 -14.68 -3.25 -5.80
C GLY A 128 -14.45 -3.48 -4.31
N ILE A 129 -14.09 -4.71 -3.94
CA ILE A 129 -13.86 -5.11 -2.55
C ILE A 129 -12.55 -4.53 -2.00
N ARG A 130 -12.58 -4.03 -0.77
CA ARG A 130 -11.51 -3.22 -0.17
C ARG A 130 -10.87 -3.94 1.01
N ARG A 131 -10.20 -5.08 0.76
CA ARG A 131 -9.54 -5.84 1.84
C ARG A 131 -8.30 -5.12 2.37
N ALA A 132 -7.86 -5.51 3.56
CA ALA A 132 -6.62 -5.03 4.16
C ALA A 132 -5.40 -5.55 3.38
N VAL A 133 -4.36 -4.72 3.24
CA VAL A 133 -3.05 -5.14 2.71
C VAL A 133 -2.46 -6.28 3.54
N ARG A 134 -2.72 -6.27 4.85
CA ARG A 134 -2.24 -7.24 5.83
C ARG A 134 -3.12 -7.20 7.09
N PHE A 135 -4.03 -8.16 7.19
CA PHE A 135 -4.82 -8.42 8.38
C PHE A 135 -4.20 -9.59 9.16
N THR A 136 -4.09 -9.46 10.48
CA THR A 136 -3.66 -10.57 11.35
C THR A 136 -4.67 -10.76 12.48
N ASP A 137 -5.19 -11.99 12.62
CA ASP A 137 -6.19 -12.30 13.65
C ASP A 137 -5.62 -12.21 15.07
N ARG A 138 -4.33 -12.48 15.24
CA ARG A 138 -3.59 -12.31 16.49
C ARG A 138 -2.23 -11.68 16.24
N LEU A 139 -1.77 -10.86 17.19
CA LEU A 139 -0.46 -10.24 17.09
C LEU A 139 0.57 -11.04 17.89
N ASP A 140 1.47 -11.70 17.17
CA ASP A 140 2.50 -12.57 17.76
C ASP A 140 3.82 -11.84 18.07
N ARG A 141 3.88 -10.51 17.86
CA ARG A 141 5.06 -9.67 18.09
C ARG A 141 4.72 -8.43 18.92
N PRO A 142 5.65 -7.90 19.73
CA PRO A 142 5.47 -6.60 20.37
C PRO A 142 5.27 -5.50 19.35
N VAL A 143 4.44 -4.51 19.70
CA VAL A 143 4.33 -3.23 18.98
C VAL A 143 5.31 -2.26 19.62
N GLY A 144 6.28 -1.75 18.86
CA GLY A 144 7.21 -0.73 19.39
C GLY A 144 8.30 -0.24 18.43
N GLY A 145 8.38 -0.80 17.24
CA GLY A 145 9.32 -0.45 16.19
C GLY A 145 9.09 0.94 15.61
N PHE A 146 9.92 1.27 14.62
CA PHE A 146 9.91 2.56 13.95
C PHE A 146 8.77 2.68 12.92
N VAL A 147 8.51 3.92 12.49
CA VAL A 147 7.60 4.25 11.39
C VAL A 147 8.39 4.32 10.10
N PHE A 148 8.07 3.44 9.16
CA PHE A 148 8.62 3.50 7.82
C PHE A 148 7.98 4.67 7.05
N ARG A 149 8.82 5.55 6.50
CA ARG A 149 8.40 6.67 5.65
C ARG A 149 9.01 6.49 4.26
N PRO A 150 8.22 6.11 3.24
CA PRO A 150 8.75 5.93 1.91
C PRO A 150 9.24 7.27 1.34
N THR A 151 10.36 7.24 0.62
CA THR A 151 10.84 8.38 -0.20
C THR A 151 10.29 8.34 -1.62
N VAL A 152 9.75 7.20 -2.03
CA VAL A 152 8.99 6.97 -3.27
C VAL A 152 7.91 5.91 -3.00
N VAL A 153 6.76 6.03 -3.66
CA VAL A 153 5.65 5.08 -3.52
C VAL A 153 5.30 4.50 -4.89
N PRO A 154 5.84 3.32 -5.23
CA PRO A 154 5.34 2.55 -6.38
C PRO A 154 3.86 2.24 -6.20
N TYR A 155 3.09 2.35 -7.27
CA TYR A 155 1.65 2.23 -7.18
C TYR A 155 1.11 1.55 -8.43
N TYR A 156 0.23 0.58 -8.23
CA TYR A 156 -0.62 0.11 -9.32
C TYR A 156 -1.88 0.96 -9.28
N ASP A 157 -2.04 1.84 -10.25
CA ASP A 157 -3.24 2.63 -10.35
C ASP A 157 -4.39 1.75 -10.81
N TRP A 158 -5.25 1.38 -9.89
CA TRP A 158 -6.44 0.55 -10.14
C TRP A 158 -7.57 1.31 -10.86
N TRP A 159 -7.46 2.63 -11.03
CA TRP A 159 -8.36 3.41 -11.88
C TRP A 159 -7.93 3.33 -13.35
N ASP A 160 -6.65 3.58 -13.60
CA ASP A 160 -6.08 3.64 -14.96
C ASP A 160 -5.47 2.31 -15.43
N GLN A 161 -5.36 1.32 -14.53
CA GLN A 161 -4.76 0.00 -14.73
C GLN A 161 -3.29 0.07 -15.19
N GLN A 162 -2.50 0.95 -14.56
CA GLN A 162 -1.12 1.27 -14.97
C GLN A 162 -0.17 1.42 -13.78
N ALA A 163 1.11 1.10 -13.99
CA ALA A 163 2.15 1.39 -13.04
C ALA A 163 2.42 2.90 -12.95
N ALA A 164 2.53 3.38 -11.72
CA ALA A 164 2.91 4.75 -11.38
C ALA A 164 3.94 4.76 -10.25
N LEU A 165 4.61 5.89 -10.11
CA LEU A 165 5.51 6.20 -9.01
C LEU A 165 5.10 7.55 -8.42
N PHE A 166 4.76 7.59 -7.15
CA PHE A 166 4.58 8.85 -6.44
C PHE A 166 5.87 9.26 -5.75
N VAL A 167 6.23 10.53 -5.87
CA VAL A 167 7.41 11.12 -5.24
C VAL A 167 7.05 12.40 -4.49
N PRO A 168 7.78 12.76 -3.42
CA PRO A 168 7.47 13.95 -2.64
C PRO A 168 7.43 15.22 -3.51
N ASP A 169 6.39 16.01 -3.32
CA ASP A 169 6.21 17.31 -3.98
C ASP A 169 5.46 18.26 -3.05
N SER A 170 6.18 19.21 -2.46
CA SER A 170 5.60 20.20 -1.54
C SER A 170 4.64 21.19 -2.22
N ALA A 171 4.62 21.26 -3.55
CA ALA A 171 3.67 22.09 -4.29
C ALA A 171 2.31 21.40 -4.50
N SER A 172 2.23 20.08 -4.30
CA SER A 172 0.98 19.32 -4.39
C SER A 172 0.20 19.34 -3.07
N ALA A 173 -1.13 19.24 -3.14
CA ALA A 173 -2.00 19.33 -1.96
C ALA A 173 -1.76 18.20 -0.96
N ASP A 174 -1.61 16.97 -1.46
CA ASP A 174 -1.35 15.77 -0.67
C ASP A 174 0.14 15.53 -0.40
N GLY A 175 1.03 16.33 -1.01
CA GLY A 175 2.48 16.21 -0.85
C GLY A 175 3.13 15.21 -1.80
N TRP A 176 2.40 14.65 -2.77
CA TRP A 176 2.90 13.69 -3.73
C TRP A 176 2.63 14.06 -5.19
N ARG A 177 3.67 13.99 -6.02
CA ARG A 177 3.57 14.07 -7.47
C ARG A 177 3.60 12.68 -8.08
N ARG A 178 2.65 12.43 -8.97
CA ARG A 178 2.56 11.18 -9.73
C ARG A 178 3.38 11.21 -11.01
N LEU A 179 4.23 10.19 -11.20
CA LEU A 179 4.96 9.90 -12.43
C LEU A 179 4.47 8.60 -13.03
N ARG A 180 4.41 8.52 -14.37
CA ARG A 180 4.02 7.31 -15.11
C ARG A 180 5.06 7.00 -16.15
N SER A 181 5.15 5.73 -16.57
CA SER A 181 5.99 5.31 -17.70
C SER A 181 7.44 5.82 -17.54
N GLU A 182 8.04 6.34 -18.61
CA GLU A 182 9.46 6.71 -18.68
C GLU A 182 9.93 7.65 -17.56
N PRO A 183 9.22 8.75 -17.22
CA PRO A 183 9.58 9.59 -16.07
C PRO A 183 9.77 8.86 -14.73
N ALA A 184 8.98 7.81 -14.45
CA ALA A 184 9.09 7.06 -13.20
C ALA A 184 10.38 6.24 -13.14
N PHE A 185 10.73 5.58 -14.25
CA PHE A 185 11.95 4.78 -14.37
C PHE A 185 13.21 5.65 -14.41
N ALA A 186 13.16 6.75 -15.18
CA ALA A 186 14.26 7.70 -15.29
C ALA A 186 14.62 8.34 -13.95
N LEU A 187 13.63 8.67 -13.11
CA LEU A 187 13.89 9.23 -11.78
C LEU A 187 14.66 8.27 -10.87
N LEU A 188 14.40 6.97 -10.99
CA LEU A 188 15.09 5.94 -10.23
C LEU A 188 16.41 5.51 -10.88
N GLU A 189 16.79 6.12 -12.01
CA GLU A 189 17.97 5.77 -12.80
C GLU A 189 17.97 4.31 -13.29
N ILE A 190 16.78 3.76 -13.57
CA ILE A 190 16.60 2.41 -14.10
C ILE A 190 16.02 2.47 -15.51
N SER A 191 16.42 1.54 -16.37
CA SER A 191 15.85 1.40 -17.71
C SER A 191 14.51 0.66 -17.66
N ARG A 192 13.45 1.29 -18.21
CA ARG A 192 12.16 0.62 -18.43
C ARG A 192 12.30 -0.61 -19.32
N ASP A 193 13.12 -0.53 -20.37
CA ASP A 193 13.33 -1.66 -21.28
C ASP A 193 13.97 -2.85 -20.58
N VAL A 194 14.80 -2.64 -19.55
CA VAL A 194 15.34 -3.73 -18.73
C VAL A 194 14.20 -4.41 -17.96
N ALA A 195 13.31 -3.65 -17.32
CA ALA A 195 12.15 -4.21 -16.62
C ALA A 195 11.20 -4.95 -17.57
N ASP A 196 11.02 -4.46 -18.79
CA ASP A 196 10.17 -5.10 -19.80
C ASP A 196 10.80 -6.36 -20.39
N ARG A 197 12.12 -6.40 -20.61
CA ARG A 197 12.82 -7.61 -21.06
C ARG A 197 12.83 -8.70 -19.99
N THR A 198 13.07 -8.34 -18.73
CA THR A 198 13.04 -9.32 -17.63
C THR A 198 11.65 -9.91 -17.43
N PHE A 199 10.59 -9.12 -17.63
CA PHE A 199 9.22 -9.63 -17.68
C PHE A 199 9.03 -10.67 -18.80
N GLU A 200 9.52 -10.38 -20.00
CA GLU A 200 9.36 -11.27 -21.15
C GLU A 200 10.13 -12.59 -20.98
N ASP A 201 11.35 -12.52 -20.46
CA ASP A 201 12.15 -13.70 -20.16
C ASP A 201 11.48 -14.57 -19.09
N TRP A 202 10.98 -13.95 -18.01
CA TRP A 202 10.22 -14.64 -16.98
C TRP A 202 8.92 -15.26 -17.51
N SER A 203 8.14 -14.49 -18.28
CA SER A 203 6.85 -14.93 -18.83
C SER A 203 7.01 -16.13 -19.77
N ARG A 204 8.10 -16.20 -20.55
CA ARG A 204 8.41 -17.36 -21.41
C ARG A 204 8.75 -18.63 -20.63
N ALA A 205 9.24 -18.49 -19.40
CA ALA A 205 9.61 -19.61 -18.53
C ALA A 205 8.47 -20.05 -17.58
N LEU A 206 7.35 -19.33 -17.55
CA LEU A 206 6.22 -19.64 -16.67
C LEU A 206 5.49 -20.91 -17.13
N VAL A 207 5.32 -21.86 -16.21
CA VAL A 207 4.63 -23.14 -16.48
C VAL A 207 3.15 -22.89 -16.84
N ASP A 208 2.46 -22.08 -16.04
CA ASP A 208 1.01 -21.81 -16.19
C ASP A 208 0.74 -20.53 -17.03
N ARG A 209 1.59 -20.28 -18.03
CA ARG A 209 1.53 -19.06 -18.86
C ARG A 209 0.19 -18.89 -19.57
N ASP A 210 -0.34 -19.97 -20.11
CA ASP A 210 -1.59 -19.95 -20.88
C ASP A 210 -2.78 -19.62 -19.97
N GLU A 211 -2.86 -20.26 -18.80
CA GLU A 211 -3.91 -19.99 -17.80
C GLU A 211 -3.87 -18.53 -17.31
N LEU A 212 -2.67 -18.01 -17.04
CA LEU A 212 -2.50 -16.62 -16.65
C LEU A 212 -2.94 -15.67 -17.77
N SER A 213 -2.60 -15.97 -19.03
CA SER A 213 -2.93 -15.14 -20.19
C SER A 213 -4.40 -15.16 -20.56
N ASP A 214 -5.08 -16.28 -20.34
CA ASP A 214 -6.53 -16.42 -20.52
C ASP A 214 -7.32 -15.67 -19.44
N THR A 215 -6.71 -15.50 -18.26
CA THR A 215 -7.36 -14.85 -17.11
C THR A 215 -7.07 -13.36 -17.01
N VAL A 216 -5.83 -12.95 -17.26
CA VAL A 216 -5.37 -11.57 -17.10
C VAL A 216 -4.65 -11.14 -18.38
N SER A 217 -5.06 -10.01 -18.97
CA SER A 217 -4.44 -9.55 -20.22
C SER A 217 -2.94 -9.29 -20.05
N ALA A 218 -2.16 -9.54 -21.11
CA ALA A 218 -0.72 -9.30 -21.10
C ALA A 218 -0.35 -7.84 -20.78
N ILE A 219 -1.23 -6.88 -21.08
CA ILE A 219 -1.05 -5.47 -20.72
C ILE A 219 -1.10 -5.30 -19.20
N ILE A 220 -2.13 -5.85 -18.55
CA ILE A 220 -2.28 -5.79 -17.09
C ILE A 220 -1.13 -6.53 -16.39
N GLN A 221 -0.77 -7.72 -16.88
CA GLN A 221 0.38 -8.48 -16.36
C GLN A 221 1.66 -7.63 -16.37
N ARG A 222 1.93 -6.92 -17.48
CA ARG A 222 3.12 -6.07 -17.63
C ARG A 222 3.09 -4.85 -16.71
N GLU A 223 1.94 -4.19 -16.57
CA GLU A 223 1.81 -3.06 -15.64
C GLU A 223 1.95 -3.51 -14.18
N LEU A 224 1.38 -4.66 -13.81
CA LEU A 224 1.55 -5.22 -12.48
C LEU A 224 3.02 -5.62 -12.22
N TRP A 225 3.68 -6.20 -13.22
CA TRP A 225 5.11 -6.51 -13.17
C TRP A 225 5.93 -5.24 -12.92
N ARG A 226 5.66 -4.16 -13.66
CA ARG A 226 6.37 -2.88 -13.48
C ARG A 226 6.15 -2.31 -12.08
N THR A 227 4.93 -2.39 -11.52
CA THR A 227 4.70 -1.97 -10.13
C THR A 227 5.52 -2.83 -9.15
N ALA A 228 5.49 -4.16 -9.28
CA ALA A 228 6.27 -5.06 -8.43
C ALA A 228 7.78 -4.80 -8.56
N TYR A 229 8.26 -4.58 -9.78
CA TYR A 229 9.64 -4.22 -10.08
C TYR A 229 10.04 -2.89 -9.42
N LEU A 230 9.20 -1.86 -9.50
CA LEU A 230 9.45 -0.59 -8.82
C LEU A 230 9.44 -0.72 -7.28
N ILE A 231 8.61 -1.61 -6.72
CA ILE A 231 8.69 -1.99 -5.28
C ILE A 231 10.06 -2.58 -4.97
N GLY A 232 10.52 -3.54 -5.78
CA GLY A 232 11.85 -4.12 -5.67
C GLY A 232 12.96 -3.06 -5.72
N VAL A 233 12.93 -2.17 -6.70
CA VAL A 233 13.92 -1.09 -6.85
C VAL A 233 13.92 -0.18 -5.62
N ALA A 234 12.75 0.18 -5.10
CA ALA A 234 12.64 0.98 -3.88
C ALA A 234 13.27 0.28 -2.67
N LEU A 235 13.07 -1.04 -2.54
CA LEU A 235 13.70 -1.86 -1.49
C LEU A 235 15.22 -1.95 -1.65
N GLY A 236 15.71 -2.11 -2.87
CA GLY A 236 17.14 -2.15 -3.18
C GLY A 236 17.84 -0.82 -2.92
N GLY A 237 17.07 0.29 -2.92
CA GLY A 237 17.54 1.62 -2.55
C GLY A 237 17.64 1.88 -1.04
N LEU A 238 17.19 0.96 -0.18
CA LEU A 238 17.22 1.12 1.28
C LEU A 238 18.60 0.74 1.86
N SER A 239 18.92 1.29 3.02
CA SER A 239 20.11 0.91 3.80
C SER A 239 19.71 0.63 5.26
N PRO A 240 19.91 -0.60 5.78
CA PRO A 240 20.37 -1.78 5.04
C PRO A 240 19.32 -2.27 4.02
N VAL A 241 19.79 -2.94 2.96
CA VAL A 241 18.90 -3.61 2.01
C VAL A 241 18.18 -4.76 2.73
N PRO A 242 16.84 -4.86 2.65
CA PRO A 242 16.07 -5.97 3.17
C PRO A 242 16.57 -7.33 2.66
N ARG A 243 16.89 -8.25 3.59
CA ARG A 243 17.33 -9.62 3.25
C ARG A 243 16.20 -10.64 3.23
N ALA A 244 15.02 -10.28 3.73
CA ALA A 244 13.96 -11.23 4.06
C ALA A 244 12.70 -11.06 3.18
N LEU A 245 12.87 -10.94 1.86
CA LEU A 245 11.73 -10.95 0.92
C LEU A 245 10.92 -12.25 1.02
N GLU A 246 11.56 -13.34 1.43
CA GLU A 246 10.94 -14.66 1.61
C GLU A 246 10.21 -14.80 2.95
N SER A 247 10.26 -13.80 3.84
CA SER A 247 9.53 -13.87 5.11
C SER A 247 8.02 -13.93 4.86
N VAL A 248 7.31 -14.70 5.69
CA VAL A 248 5.84 -14.79 5.66
C VAL A 248 5.20 -13.40 5.67
N ARG A 249 5.77 -12.48 6.46
CA ARG A 249 5.29 -11.10 6.60
C ARG A 249 5.31 -10.33 5.27
N VAL A 250 6.40 -10.45 4.53
CA VAL A 250 6.55 -9.80 3.21
C VAL A 250 5.69 -10.51 2.17
N GLY A 251 5.76 -11.84 2.11
CA GLY A 251 5.03 -12.64 1.12
C GLY A 251 3.51 -12.40 1.18
N GLU A 252 2.93 -12.39 2.37
CA GLU A 252 1.50 -12.10 2.57
C GLU A 252 1.12 -10.67 2.18
N ALA A 253 1.96 -9.67 2.48
CA ALA A 253 1.68 -8.28 2.11
C ALA A 253 1.82 -8.07 0.58
N LEU A 254 2.81 -8.70 -0.05
CA LEU A 254 3.01 -8.65 -1.50
C LEU A 254 1.90 -9.39 -2.26
N ARG A 255 1.40 -10.52 -1.72
CA ARG A 255 0.31 -11.30 -2.32
C ARG A 255 -0.95 -10.46 -2.57
N THR A 256 -1.18 -9.42 -1.79
CA THR A 256 -2.36 -8.55 -1.97
C THR A 256 -2.22 -7.52 -3.11
N LEU A 257 -1.04 -7.37 -3.72
CA LEU A 257 -0.81 -6.38 -4.79
C LEU A 257 -1.68 -6.66 -6.02
N GLY A 258 -1.67 -7.91 -6.50
CA GLY A 258 -2.47 -8.35 -7.64
C GLY A 258 -3.98 -8.14 -7.42
N PRO A 259 -4.62 -8.84 -6.47
CA PRO A 259 -6.06 -8.70 -6.25
C PRO A 259 -6.46 -7.28 -5.84
N GLY A 260 -5.64 -6.57 -5.05
CA GLY A 260 -5.91 -5.17 -4.70
C GLY A 260 -5.91 -4.24 -5.91
N GLY A 261 -4.98 -4.42 -6.86
CA GLY A 261 -4.93 -3.64 -8.09
C GLY A 261 -6.07 -3.96 -9.07
N LEU A 262 -6.53 -5.21 -9.08
CA LEU A 262 -7.54 -5.70 -10.04
C LEU A 262 -8.96 -5.78 -9.49
N ARG A 263 -9.18 -5.41 -8.22
CA ARG A 263 -10.46 -5.48 -7.50
C ARG A 263 -11.66 -4.87 -8.22
N ARG A 264 -11.42 -3.90 -9.11
CA ARG A 264 -12.44 -3.20 -9.88
C ARG A 264 -12.86 -3.96 -11.15
N ILE A 265 -11.95 -4.73 -11.74
CA ILE A 265 -12.13 -5.34 -13.06
C ILE A 265 -12.24 -6.87 -13.00
N VAL A 266 -11.84 -7.48 -11.89
CA VAL A 266 -12.02 -8.92 -11.63
C VAL A 266 -13.19 -9.09 -10.67
N PRO A 267 -14.21 -9.91 -11.02
CA PRO A 267 -15.31 -10.22 -10.12
C PRO A 267 -14.82 -10.82 -8.80
N VAL A 268 -15.44 -10.45 -7.67
CA VAL A 268 -14.96 -10.81 -6.33
C VAL A 268 -14.81 -12.32 -6.14
N HIS A 269 -15.77 -13.11 -6.61
CA HIS A 269 -15.70 -14.59 -6.55
C HIS A 269 -14.53 -15.21 -7.34
N ARG A 270 -13.82 -14.43 -8.16
CA ARG A 270 -12.61 -14.85 -8.91
C ARG A 270 -11.33 -14.29 -8.31
N LEU A 271 -11.39 -13.32 -7.39
CA LEU A 271 -10.20 -12.63 -6.87
C LEU A 271 -9.22 -13.58 -6.18
N ASP A 272 -9.71 -14.56 -5.43
CA ASP A 272 -8.84 -15.52 -4.74
C ASP A 272 -8.08 -16.41 -5.75
N ALA A 273 -8.75 -16.87 -6.82
CA ALA A 273 -8.11 -17.64 -7.88
C ALA A 273 -7.07 -16.80 -8.65
N VAL A 274 -7.43 -15.56 -9.00
CA VAL A 274 -6.51 -14.61 -9.65
C VAL A 274 -5.31 -14.29 -8.76
N THR A 275 -5.50 -14.26 -7.43
CA THR A 275 -4.41 -14.04 -6.47
C THR A 275 -3.35 -15.13 -6.58
N SER A 276 -3.76 -16.41 -6.62
CA SER A 276 -2.84 -17.53 -6.76
C SER A 276 -2.06 -17.47 -8.07
N LEU A 277 -2.70 -17.09 -9.18
CA LEU A 277 -2.07 -16.96 -10.49
C LEU A 277 -1.07 -15.79 -10.57
N LEU A 278 -1.34 -14.68 -9.89
CA LEU A 278 -0.50 -13.48 -9.94
C LEU A 278 0.63 -13.47 -8.90
N GLN A 279 0.57 -14.31 -7.87
CA GLN A 279 1.59 -14.35 -6.82
C GLN A 279 3.00 -14.60 -7.37
N PRO A 280 3.25 -15.56 -8.28
CA PRO A 280 4.57 -15.75 -8.89
C PRO A 280 5.07 -14.52 -9.66
N LEU A 281 4.17 -13.81 -10.37
CA LEU A 281 4.49 -12.59 -11.12
C LEU A 281 4.96 -11.48 -10.18
N VAL A 282 4.21 -11.22 -9.11
CA VAL A 282 4.54 -10.18 -8.13
C VAL A 282 5.86 -10.51 -7.41
N ALA A 283 6.06 -11.76 -7.02
CA ALA A 283 7.28 -12.19 -6.34
C ALA A 283 8.52 -12.05 -7.24
N ALA A 284 8.43 -12.51 -8.50
CA ALA A 284 9.52 -12.44 -9.46
C ALA A 284 9.84 -11.00 -9.87
N GLY A 285 8.82 -10.18 -10.15
CA GLY A 285 9.00 -8.76 -10.46
C GLY A 285 9.68 -8.01 -9.31
N THR A 286 9.26 -8.26 -8.07
CA THR A 286 9.89 -7.65 -6.88
C THR A 286 11.35 -8.06 -6.71
N HIS A 287 11.69 -9.34 -6.94
CA HIS A 287 13.08 -9.80 -6.89
C HIS A 287 13.94 -9.17 -7.99
N ALA A 288 13.47 -9.17 -9.24
CA ALA A 288 14.20 -8.55 -10.36
C ALA A 288 14.43 -7.05 -10.11
N GLY A 289 13.44 -6.37 -9.54
CA GLY A 289 13.56 -4.98 -9.14
C GLY A 289 14.56 -4.77 -8.01
N LEU A 290 14.58 -5.66 -7.01
CA LEU A 290 15.54 -5.60 -5.89
C LEU A 290 16.97 -5.68 -6.40
N GLU A 291 17.27 -6.63 -7.27
CA GLU A 291 18.59 -6.79 -7.90
C GLU A 291 19.02 -5.52 -8.65
N ALA A 292 18.10 -4.94 -9.44
CA ALA A 292 18.37 -3.70 -10.16
C ALA A 292 18.59 -2.50 -9.22
N GLY A 293 17.83 -2.42 -8.12
CA GLY A 293 17.97 -1.38 -7.11
C GLY A 293 19.30 -1.46 -6.36
N MET A 294 19.75 -2.67 -6.02
CA MET A 294 21.07 -2.91 -5.39
C MET A 294 22.22 -2.56 -6.35
N ALA A 295 22.12 -2.99 -7.61
CA ALA A 295 23.15 -2.72 -8.62
C ALA A 295 23.38 -1.21 -8.86
N ARG A 296 22.38 -0.37 -8.57
CA ARG A 296 22.50 1.10 -8.62
C ARG A 296 23.37 1.66 -7.48
N LEU A 297 23.36 1.03 -6.32
CA LEU A 297 24.07 1.51 -5.12
C LEU A 297 25.52 1.03 -5.05
N GLU A 298 25.86 -0.05 -5.77
CA GLU A 298 27.25 -0.47 -5.94
C GLU A 298 28.01 0.65 -6.66
N PRO A 299 29.06 1.25 -6.04
CA PRO A 299 29.93 2.18 -6.74
C PRO A 299 30.43 1.47 -8.00
N ALA A 300 30.53 2.18 -9.12
CA ALA A 300 31.21 1.70 -10.31
C ALA A 300 32.68 1.37 -9.97
N GLN A 301 32.93 0.18 -9.43
CA GLN A 301 34.25 -0.44 -9.36
C GLN A 301 34.52 -1.09 -10.71
N ARG A 302 34.62 -0.27 -11.77
CA ARG A 302 35.28 -0.59 -13.03
C ARG A 302 35.88 0.66 -13.63
#